data_AF-A0A497TIK7-F1
#
_entry.id   AF-A0A497TIK7-F1
#
_cell.length_a   1.000
_cell.length_b   1.000
_cell.length_c   1.000
_cell.angle_alpha   90.00
_cell.angle_beta   90.00
_cell.angle_gamma   90.00
#
_symmetry.space_group_name_H-M   'P 1'
#
loop_
_entity.id
_entity.type
_entity.pdbx_description
1 polymer ?
#
loop_
_entity_poly.entity_id
_entity_poly.type
_entity_poly.pdbx_seq_one_letter_code
_entity_poly.pdbx_strand_id
1 'polypeptide(L)' 'MNNHIQYQKTLREPISFVGIGLHSGERAKITLKPSMNSSGIYFLRKDVKPGTGLIPARWYNVQATTMSTTK' A
#
# COMPACT_ATOMS: atom_id res chain seq x y z
N MET A 1 22.54 -8.46 -27.16
CA MET A 1 21.48 -8.34 -26.13
C MET A 1 21.86 -7.18 -25.23
N ASN A 2 21.13 -6.07 -25.26
CA ASN A 2 21.45 -4.93 -24.38
C ASN A 2 21.04 -5.28 -22.94
N ASN A 3 22.04 -5.43 -22.09
CA ASN A 3 21.86 -5.81 -20.69
C ASN A 3 21.53 -4.57 -19.85
N HIS A 4 20.30 -4.05 -19.98
CA HIS A 4 19.84 -2.96 -19.13
C HIS A 4 19.44 -3.52 -17.76
N ILE A 5 20.30 -3.32 -16.76
CA ILE A 5 19.99 -3.68 -15.37
C ILE A 5 18.88 -2.74 -14.87
N GLN A 6 17.73 -3.31 -14.51
CA GLN A 6 16.63 -2.59 -13.87
C GLN A 6 16.77 -2.71 -12.35
N TYR A 7 16.90 -1.57 -11.68
CA TYR A 7 16.93 -1.52 -10.21
C TYR A 7 15.51 -1.42 -9.64
N GLN A 8 15.32 -2.00 -8.46
CA GLN A 8 14.10 -1.77 -7.68
C GLN A 8 13.97 -0.28 -7.33
N LYS A 9 12.73 0.19 -7.26
CA LYS A 9 12.42 1.60 -6.98
C LYS A 9 11.61 1.72 -5.70
N THR A 10 11.88 2.78 -4.96
CA THR A 10 11.07 3.20 -3.83
C THR A 10 10.96 4.73 -3.84
N LEU A 11 10.18 5.29 -2.92
CA LEU A 11 10.07 6.74 -2.78
C LEU A 11 11.37 7.33 -2.23
N ARG A 12 11.74 8.53 -2.69
CA ARG A 12 12.87 9.28 -2.11
C ARG A 12 12.56 9.76 -0.70
N GLU A 13 11.33 10.21 -0.47
CA GLU A 13 10.85 10.76 0.79
C GLU A 13 9.36 10.43 1.01
N PRO A 14 8.86 10.47 2.26
CA PRO A 14 7.44 10.23 2.53
C PRO A 14 6.53 11.30 1.92
N ILE A 15 5.37 10.89 1.41
CA ILE A 15 4.33 11.79 0.87
C ILE A 15 3.03 11.53 1.62
N SER A 16 2.32 12.58 2.03
CA SER A 16 1.04 12.47 2.74
C SER A 16 -0.07 13.27 2.08
N PHE A 17 -1.28 12.73 2.09
CA PHE A 17 -2.48 13.40 1.57
C PHE A 17 -3.73 12.94 2.32
N VAL A 18 -4.80 13.72 2.20
CA VAL A 18 -6.10 13.47 2.82
C VAL A 18 -7.16 13.44 1.73
N GLY A 19 -8.09 12.51 1.81
CA GLY A 19 -9.20 12.38 0.86
C GLY A 19 -10.40 11.66 1.48
N ILE A 20 -11.39 11.37 0.63
CA ILE A 20 -12.59 10.62 0.99
C ILE A 20 -12.57 9.28 0.24
N GLY A 21 -12.87 8.18 0.93
CA GLY A 21 -13.01 6.86 0.31
C GLY A 21 -14.26 6.79 -0.56
N LEU A 22 -14.10 6.42 -1.84
CA LEU A 22 -15.21 6.45 -2.82
C LEU A 22 -16.42 5.62 -2.38
N HIS A 23 -16.20 4.41 -1.87
CA HIS A 23 -17.29 3.49 -1.52
C HIS A 23 -17.72 3.56 -0.05
N SER A 24 -16.87 4.08 0.84
CA SER A 24 -17.20 4.22 2.26
C SER A 24 -17.74 5.60 2.62
N GLY A 25 -17.41 6.64 1.85
CA GLY A 25 -17.68 8.04 2.22
C GLY A 25 -16.80 8.57 3.36
N GLU A 26 -15.88 7.75 3.88
CA GLU A 26 -15.09 8.08 5.06
C GLU A 26 -13.84 8.90 4.74
N ARG A 27 -13.49 9.84 5.64
CA ARG A 27 -12.25 10.61 5.53
C ARG A 27 -11.04 9.75 5.88
N ALA A 28 -10.05 9.72 4.99
CA ALA A 28 -8.80 8.98 5.20
C ALA A 28 -7.58 9.89 5.03
N LYS A 29 -6.59 9.70 5.90
CA LYS A 29 -5.23 10.23 5.74
C LYS A 29 -4.30 9.10 5.32
N ILE A 30 -3.63 9.26 4.19
CA ILE A 30 -2.67 8.28 3.66
C ILE A 30 -1.28 8.89 3.72
N THR A 31 -0.31 8.09 4.13
CA THR A 31 1.12 8.41 4.04
C THR A 31 1.83 7.28 3.31
N LEU A 32 2.40 7.58 2.15
CA LEU A 32 3.30 6.68 1.44
C LEU A 32 4.72 6.89 1.98
N LYS A 33 5.45 5.80 2.21
CA LYS A 33 6.81 5.84 2.77
C LYS A 33 7.80 5.07 1.88
N PRO A 34 9.08 5.47 1.87
CA PRO A 34 10.14 4.62 1.34
C PRO A 34 10.13 3.25 2.02
N SER A 35 10.55 2.22 1.30
CA SER A 35 10.65 0.85 1.79
C SER A 35 11.98 0.23 1.37
N MET A 36 12.39 -0.81 2.09
CA MET A 36 13.62 -1.54 1.83
C MET A 36 13.52 -2.37 0.55
N ASN A 37 14.68 -2.70 -0.04
CA ASN A 37 14.77 -3.59 -1.19
C ASN A 37 14.07 -4.93 -0.90
N SER A 38 13.41 -5.46 -1.92
CA SER A 38 12.71 -6.75 -1.94
C SER A 38 11.54 -6.88 -0.96
N SER A 39 11.11 -5.78 -0.35
CA SER A 39 9.94 -5.78 0.53
C SER A 39 8.62 -5.93 -0.25
N GLY A 40 8.51 -5.29 -1.42
CA GLY A 40 7.26 -5.16 -2.16
C GLY A 40 6.39 -4.03 -1.59
N ILE A 41 5.07 -4.11 -1.78
CA ILE A 41 4.11 -3.09 -1.32
C ILE A 41 3.33 -3.63 -0.13
N TYR A 42 3.22 -2.82 0.93
CA TYR A 42 2.40 -3.09 2.10
C TYR A 42 1.44 -1.95 2.38
N PHE A 43 0.22 -2.30 2.77
CA PHE A 43 -0.71 -1.39 3.42
C PHE A 43 -0.58 -1.56 4.93
N LEU A 44 -0.64 -0.45 5.67
CA LEU A 44 -0.65 -0.45 7.13
C LEU A 44 -1.86 0.35 7.63
N ARG A 45 -2.82 -0.37 8.21
CA ARG A 45 -3.93 0.23 8.97
C ARG A 45 -3.39 0.72 10.31
N LYS A 46 -3.37 2.04 10.52
CA LYS A 46 -2.88 2.66 11.77
C LYS A 46 -3.96 2.87 12.83
N ASP A 47 -5.21 2.75 12.42
CA ASP A 47 -6.41 2.93 13.22
C ASP A 47 -6.83 1.66 13.98
N VAL A 48 -6.16 0.53 13.74
CA VAL A 48 -6.38 -0.73 14.44
C VAL A 48 -5.31 -0.97 15.52
N LYS A 49 -5.50 -2.03 16.33
CA LYS A 49 -4.56 -2.42 17.39
C LYS A 49 -3.11 -2.50 16.85
N PRO A 50 -2.11 -1.96 17.58
CA PRO A 50 -0.72 -2.08 17.18
C PRO A 50 -0.32 -3.53 16.89
N GLY A 51 0.36 -3.72 15.76
CA GLY A 51 0.83 -5.04 15.31
C GLY A 51 -0.16 -5.84 14.44
N THR A 52 -1.43 -5.43 14.30
CA THR A 52 -2.42 -6.22 13.53
C THR A 52 -2.76 -5.64 12.16
N GLY A 53 -2.32 -4.42 11.86
CA GLY A 53 -2.73 -3.67 10.67
C GLY A 53 -1.88 -3.85 9.41
N LEU A 54 -0.81 -4.67 9.43
CA LEU A 54 0.10 -4.82 8.29
C LEU A 54 -0.44 -5.82 7.27
N ILE A 55 -0.55 -5.41 6.01
CA ILE A 55 -1.17 -6.17 4.93
C ILE A 55 -0.26 -6.15 3.69
N PRO A 56 0.36 -7.27 3.30
CA PRO A 56 1.10 -7.34 2.04
C PRO A 56 0.14 -7.27 0.84
N ALA A 57 0.45 -6.44 -0.15
CA ALA A 57 -0.31 -6.34 -1.39
C ALA A 57 0.02 -7.55 -2.30
N ARG A 58 -0.66 -8.67 -2.05
CA ARG A 58 -0.45 -9.96 -2.74
C ARG A 58 -1.80 -10.53 -3.15
N TRP A 59 -1.83 -11.24 -4.28
CA TRP A 59 -3.07 -11.79 -4.86
C TRP A 59 -3.82 -12.72 -3.90
N TYR A 60 -3.10 -13.52 -3.10
CA TYR A 60 -3.71 -14.44 -2.14
C TYR A 60 -4.31 -13.73 -0.90
N ASN A 61 -4.10 -12.42 -0.74
CA ASN A 61 -4.74 -11.63 0.31
C ASN A 61 -6.03 -10.95 -0.16
N VAL A 62 -6.45 -11.13 -1.41
CA VAL A 62 -7.70 -10.56 -1.94
C VAL A 62 -8.89 -11.38 -1.42
N GLN A 63 -9.88 -10.72 -0.81
CA GLN A 63 -11.12 -11.34 -0.31
C GLN A 63 -12.37 -10.94 -1.10
N ALA A 64 -12.44 -9.70 -1.60
CA ALA A 64 -13.55 -9.26 -2.43
C ALA A 64 -13.07 -8.39 -3.60
N THR A 65 -13.80 -8.50 -4.71
CA THR A 65 -13.55 -7.77 -5.97
C THR A 65 -14.75 -6.96 -6.45
N THR A 66 -15.87 -7.00 -5.71
CA THR A 66 -17.07 -6.23 -6.04
C THR A 66 -16.84 -4.76 -5.74
N MET A 67 -17.02 -3.90 -6.75
CA MET A 67 -16.83 -2.43 -6.71
C MET A 67 -15.39 -1.94 -6.44
N SER A 68 -14.51 -2.74 -5.83
CA SER A 68 -13.07 -2.48 -5.66
C SER A 68 -12.32 -3.78 -5.28
N THR A 69 -11.01 -3.74 -5.03
CA THR A 69 -10.23 -4.88 -4.50
C THR A 69 -9.92 -4.68 -3.02
N THR A 70 -10.31 -5.63 -2.17
CA THR A 70 -10.08 -5.56 -0.72
C THR A 70 -9.40 -6.82 -0.18
N LYS A 71 -8.75 -6.68 0.99
CA LYS A 71 -8.43 -7.78 1.90
C LYS A 71 -9.56 -7.94 2.90
#